data_AF-A0A534N9G1-F1
#
_entry.id   AF-A0A534N9G1-F1
#
_cell.length_a   1.000
_cell.length_b   1.000
_cell.length_c   1.000
_cell.angle_alpha   90.00
_cell.angle_beta   90.00
_cell.angle_gamma   90.00
#
_symmetry.space_group_name_H-M   'P 1'
#
loop_
_entity.id
_entity.type
_entity.pdbx_description
1 polymer ?
#
loop_
_entity_poly.entity_id
_entity_poly.type
_entity_poly.pdbx_seq_one_letter_code
_entity_poly.pdbx_strand_id
1 'polypeptide(L)'
;MDAKARDKALERARSLEKGGQGDAAAKLFREAGALEDAARVLGALRRPRDAAQLLLDSLGVPAAQAGGLDPPGKKRALMAAIFLGRAGENQTAVQVFMALGEQQRAVELLQKAGDAVGAARIASMKPGEFDTG
;
A
#
# COMPACT_ATOMS: atom_id res chain seq x y z
N MET A 1 -15.37 -0.73 -18.96
CA MET A 1 -14.73 -1.84 -19.68
C MET A 1 -15.56 -3.09 -19.41
N ASP A 2 -16.00 -3.80 -20.43
CA ASP A 2 -16.79 -5.02 -20.25
C ASP A 2 -15.93 -6.17 -19.72
N ALA A 3 -16.54 -7.14 -19.01
CA ALA A 3 -15.84 -8.20 -18.30
C ALA A 3 -14.85 -8.98 -19.19
N LYS A 4 -15.28 -9.36 -20.40
CA LYS A 4 -14.43 -10.05 -21.38
C LYS A 4 -13.22 -9.24 -21.81
N ALA A 5 -13.38 -7.93 -21.94
CA ALA A 5 -12.29 -7.03 -22.29
C ALA A 5 -11.31 -6.92 -21.11
N ARG A 6 -11.82 -6.83 -19.88
CA ARG A 6 -11.01 -6.83 -18.65
C ARG A 6 -10.17 -8.09 -18.53
N ASP A 7 -10.78 -9.26 -18.70
CA ASP A 7 -10.07 -10.54 -18.57
C ASP A 7 -8.95 -10.66 -19.61
N LYS A 8 -9.21 -10.27 -20.87
CA LYS A 8 -8.17 -10.21 -21.91
C LYS A 8 -7.05 -9.23 -21.57
N ALA A 9 -7.35 -8.08 -20.96
CA ALA A 9 -6.33 -7.15 -20.51
C ALA A 9 -5.49 -7.72 -19.36
N LEU A 10 -6.10 -8.44 -18.42
CA LEU A 10 -5.37 -9.10 -17.32
C LEU A 10 -4.45 -10.21 -17.83
N GLU A 11 -4.90 -11.03 -18.78
CA GLU A 11 -4.07 -12.06 -19.43
C GLU A 11 -2.87 -11.44 -20.16
N ARG A 12 -3.11 -10.35 -20.89
CA ARG A 12 -2.05 -9.61 -21.57
C ARG A 12 -1.08 -8.97 -20.58
N ALA A 13 -1.57 -8.40 -19.48
CA ALA A 13 -0.73 -7.80 -18.44
C ALA A 13 0.20 -8.84 -17.81
N ARG A 14 -0.32 -10.03 -17.50
CA ARG A 14 0.48 -11.16 -17.00
C ARG A 14 1.53 -11.64 -18.01
N SER A 15 1.17 -11.67 -19.29
CA SER A 15 2.12 -12.01 -20.35
C SER A 15 3.26 -10.98 -20.47
N LEU A 16 2.93 -9.69 -20.39
CA LEU A 16 3.93 -8.61 -20.39
C LEU A 16 4.86 -8.70 -19.18
N GLU A 17 4.31 -8.96 -17.99
CA GLU A 17 5.09 -9.13 -16.77
C GLU A 17 6.08 -10.29 -16.90
N LYS A 18 5.62 -11.46 -17.35
CA LYS A 18 6.49 -12.63 -17.59
C LYS A 18 7.57 -12.37 -18.65
N GLY A 19 7.28 -11.52 -19.62
CA GLY A 19 8.22 -11.08 -20.65
C GLY A 19 9.19 -9.97 -20.19
N GLY A 20 9.20 -9.59 -18.91
CA GLY A 20 10.07 -8.55 -18.36
C GLY A 20 9.62 -7.11 -18.67
N GLN A 21 8.47 -6.93 -19.32
CA GLN A 21 7.93 -5.61 -19.67
C GLN A 21 7.10 -5.04 -18.52
N GLY A 22 7.74 -4.85 -17.37
CA GLY A 22 7.08 -4.50 -16.11
C GLY A 22 6.29 -3.19 -16.17
N ASP A 23 6.81 -2.12 -16.78
CA ASP A 23 6.07 -0.85 -16.88
C ASP A 23 4.78 -0.98 -17.70
N ALA A 24 4.84 -1.72 -18.81
CA ALA A 24 3.68 -1.99 -19.65
C ALA A 24 2.66 -2.87 -18.91
N ALA A 25 3.13 -3.87 -18.16
CA ALA A 25 2.28 -4.72 -17.33
C ALA A 25 1.57 -3.90 -16.23
N ALA A 26 2.30 -3.07 -15.48
CA ALA A 26 1.75 -2.24 -14.42
C ALA A 26 0.68 -1.27 -14.96
N LYS A 27 0.94 -0.64 -16.12
CA LYS A 27 -0.05 0.22 -16.78
C LYS A 27 -1.33 -0.55 -17.12
N LEU A 28 -1.20 -1.74 -17.71
CA LEU A 28 -2.35 -2.51 -18.15
C LEU A 28 -3.15 -3.11 -16.98
N PHE A 29 -2.47 -3.54 -15.91
CA PHE A 29 -3.14 -3.94 -14.67
C PHE A 29 -3.96 -2.78 -14.08
N ARG A 30 -3.40 -1.57 -14.06
CA ARG A 30 -4.09 -0.37 -13.58
C ARG A 30 -5.33 -0.05 -14.43
N GLU A 31 -5.20 -0.08 -15.76
CA GLU A 31 -6.32 0.16 -16.69
C GLU A 31 -7.43 -0.89 -16.54
N ALA A 32 -7.07 -2.13 -16.20
CA ALA A 32 -8.01 -3.21 -15.91
C ALA A 32 -8.61 -3.17 -14.49
N GLY A 33 -8.19 -2.21 -13.64
CA GLY A 33 -8.63 -2.09 -12.25
C GLY A 33 -7.96 -3.06 -11.27
N ALA A 34 -6.97 -3.83 -11.71
CA ALA A 34 -6.18 -4.73 -10.86
C ALA A 34 -5.05 -3.97 -10.15
N LEU A 35 -5.44 -3.05 -9.27
CA LEU A 35 -4.53 -2.11 -8.61
C LEU A 35 -3.47 -2.79 -7.74
N GLU A 36 -3.83 -3.89 -7.08
CA GLU A 36 -2.91 -4.68 -6.25
C GLU A 36 -1.79 -5.32 -7.08
N ASP A 37 -2.15 -5.86 -8.26
CA ASP A 37 -1.18 -6.41 -9.21
C ASP A 37 -0.28 -5.31 -9.79
N ALA A 38 -0.87 -4.18 -10.18
CA ALA A 38 -0.10 -3.03 -10.66
C ALA A 38 0.92 -2.53 -9.62
N ALA A 39 0.49 -2.39 -8.36
CA ALA A 39 1.36 -1.99 -7.25
C ALA A 39 2.45 -3.03 -6.98
N ARG A 40 2.13 -4.33 -7.05
CA ARG A 40 3.13 -5.41 -6.91
C ARG A 40 4.21 -5.32 -7.98
N VAL A 41 3.82 -5.11 -9.24
CA VAL A 41 4.77 -4.95 -10.36
C VAL A 41 5.64 -3.71 -10.14
N LEU A 42 5.06 -2.55 -9.80
CA LEU A 42 5.83 -1.34 -9.47
C LEU A 42 6.82 -1.57 -8.32
N GLY A 43 6.40 -2.29 -7.28
CA GLY A 43 7.25 -2.68 -6.17
C GLY A 43 8.42 -3.59 -6.56
N ALA A 44 8.23 -4.45 -7.55
CA ALA A 44 9.28 -5.30 -8.12
C ALA A 44 10.26 -4.49 -8.99
N LEU A 45 9.77 -3.45 -9.67
CA LEU A 45 10.58 -2.49 -10.45
C LEU A 45 11.35 -1.49 -9.59
N ARG A 46 11.51 -1.72 -8.29
CA ARG A 46 12.18 -0.80 -7.35
C ARG A 46 11.53 0.59 -7.30
N ARG A 47 10.22 0.68 -7.59
CA ARG A 47 9.40 1.90 -7.49
C ARG A 47 8.36 1.78 -6.37
N PRO A 48 8.76 1.55 -5.09
CA PRO A 48 7.82 1.37 -4.00
C PRO A 48 6.99 2.63 -3.72
N ARG A 49 7.53 3.82 -3.95
CA ARG A 49 6.78 5.08 -3.79
C ARG A 49 5.57 5.14 -4.74
N ASP A 50 5.77 4.79 -6.00
CA ASP A 50 4.70 4.79 -7.00
C ASP A 50 3.66 3.70 -6.71
N ALA A 51 4.09 2.54 -6.22
CA ALA A 51 3.20 1.47 -5.78
C ALA A 51 2.31 1.91 -4.61
N ALA A 52 2.90 2.59 -3.62
CA ALA A 52 2.16 3.14 -2.49
C ALA A 52 1.15 4.20 -2.94
N GLN A 53 1.59 5.17 -3.75
CA GLN A 53 0.75 6.27 -4.22
C GLN A 53 -0.45 5.75 -5.00
N LEU A 54 -0.23 4.80 -5.93
CA LEU A 54 -1.30 4.17 -6.70
C LEU A 54 -2.39 3.57 -5.81
N LEU A 55 -1.99 2.90 -4.73
CA LEU A 55 -2.93 2.27 -3.81
C LEU A 55 -3.66 3.32 -2.97
N LEU A 56 -2.95 4.30 -2.41
CA LEU A 56 -3.55 5.37 -1.60
C LEU A 56 -4.56 6.20 -2.39
N ASP A 57 -4.21 6.61 -3.61
CA ASP A 57 -5.10 7.38 -4.49
C ASP A 57 -6.41 6.63 -4.76
N SER A 58 -6.36 5.30 -4.81
CA SER A 58 -7.53 4.47 -5.03
C SER A 58 -8.46 4.33 -3.83
N LEU A 59 -8.00 4.70 -2.62
CA LEU A 59 -8.81 4.62 -1.41
C LEU A 59 -9.80 5.78 -1.31
N GLY A 60 -9.51 6.92 -1.95
CA GLY A 60 -10.36 8.11 -1.90
C GLY A 60 -10.48 8.75 -0.51
N VAL A 61 -9.66 8.32 0.46
CA VAL A 61 -9.66 8.81 1.84
C VAL A 61 -8.23 9.08 2.32
N PRO A 62 -8.04 9.99 3.29
CA PRO A 62 -6.74 10.18 3.93
C PRO A 62 -6.21 8.92 4.61
N ALA A 63 -4.88 8.79 4.71
CA ALA A 63 -4.19 7.67 5.34
C ALA A 63 -4.68 7.34 6.76
N ALA A 64 -4.94 8.37 7.57
CA ALA A 64 -5.44 8.23 8.94
C ALA A 64 -6.86 7.64 9.03
N GLN A 65 -7.64 7.66 7.93
CA GLN A 65 -9.00 7.15 7.89
C GLN A 65 -9.08 5.72 7.34
N ALA A 66 -7.93 5.07 7.07
CA ALA A 66 -7.89 3.72 6.50
C ALA A 66 -8.61 2.66 7.37
N GLY A 67 -8.76 2.91 8.68
CA GLY A 67 -9.49 2.03 9.60
C GLY A 67 -10.99 1.90 9.32
N GLY A 68 -11.60 2.89 8.66
CA GLY A 68 -13.01 2.90 8.28
C GLY A 68 -13.34 2.21 6.95
N LEU A 69 -12.32 1.74 6.23
CA LEU A 69 -12.50 1.13 4.91
C LEU A 69 -13.15 -0.25 4.98
N ASP A 70 -13.73 -0.68 3.85
CA ASP A 70 -14.16 -2.06 3.65
C ASP A 70 -12.94 -3.03 3.60
N PRO A 71 -13.13 -4.36 3.70
CA PRO A 71 -12.00 -5.29 3.72
C PRO A 71 -11.06 -5.18 2.50
N PRO A 72 -11.54 -5.00 1.25
CA PRO A 72 -10.68 -4.70 0.11
C PRO A 72 -9.88 -3.40 0.25
N GLY A 73 -10.50 -2.31 0.72
CA GLY A 73 -9.84 -1.03 0.97
C GLY A 73 -8.76 -1.15 2.05
N LYS A 74 -9.05 -1.85 3.17
CA LYS A 74 -8.05 -2.13 4.23
C LYS A 74 -6.87 -2.92 3.72
N LYS A 75 -7.10 -3.91 2.86
CA LYS A 75 -6.02 -4.68 2.21
C LYS A 75 -5.12 -3.78 1.36
N ARG A 76 -5.71 -2.89 0.54
CA ARG A 76 -4.94 -1.93 -0.27
C ARG A 76 -4.18 -0.93 0.58
N ALA A 77 -4.79 -0.41 1.65
CA ALA A 77 -4.12 0.47 2.60
C ALA A 77 -2.93 -0.24 3.27
N LEU A 78 -3.08 -1.50 3.69
CA LEU A 78 -2.00 -2.29 4.26
C LEU A 78 -0.83 -2.47 3.28
N MET A 79 -1.14 -2.81 2.02
CA MET A 79 -0.14 -2.91 0.97
C MET A 79 0.57 -1.57 0.72
N ALA A 80 -0.18 -0.46 0.72
CA ALA A 80 0.38 0.87 0.59
C ALA A 80 1.36 1.20 1.73
N ALA A 81 1.00 0.91 2.99
CA ALA A 81 1.85 1.11 4.15
C ALA A 81 3.19 0.36 4.04
N ILE A 82 3.15 -0.89 3.57
CA ILE A 82 4.36 -1.70 3.33
C ILE A 82 5.25 -1.05 2.27
N PHE A 83 4.67 -0.54 1.18
CA PHE A 83 5.42 0.14 0.13
C PHE A 83 5.96 1.50 0.57
N LEU A 84 5.21 2.27 1.37
CA LEU A 84 5.68 3.53 1.96
C LEU A 84 6.90 3.29 2.84
N GLY A 85 6.87 2.29 3.72
CA GLY A 85 8.01 1.93 4.56
C GLY A 85 9.24 1.55 3.73
N ARG A 86 9.05 0.80 2.63
CA ARG A 86 10.14 0.50 1.68
C ARG A 86 10.66 1.73 0.93
N ALA A 87 9.83 2.76 0.77
CA ALA A 87 10.20 4.03 0.15
C ALA A 87 10.84 5.02 1.15
N GLY A 88 10.86 4.68 2.45
CA GLY A 88 11.34 5.57 3.52
C GLY A 88 10.31 6.60 4.00
N GLU A 89 9.07 6.54 3.51
CA GLU A 89 7.96 7.42 3.88
C GLU A 89 7.34 6.96 5.22
N ASN A 90 8.19 6.88 6.25
CA ASN A 90 7.89 6.18 7.50
C ASN A 90 6.72 6.80 8.27
N GLN A 91 6.59 8.12 8.26
CA GLN A 91 5.50 8.83 8.95
C GLN A 91 4.13 8.43 8.38
N THR A 92 3.97 8.50 7.06
CA THR A 92 2.73 8.11 6.39
C THR A 92 2.45 6.62 6.55
N ALA A 93 3.47 5.78 6.45
CA ALA A 93 3.33 4.34 6.66
C ALA A 93 2.82 4.01 8.07
N VAL A 94 3.38 4.67 9.10
CA VAL A 94 2.94 4.55 10.49
C VAL A 94 1.49 4.97 10.65
N GLN A 95 1.08 6.11 10.06
CA GLN A 95 -0.32 6.55 10.13
C GLN A 95 -1.28 5.50 9.58
N VAL A 96 -0.96 4.91 8.42
CA VAL A 96 -1.80 3.85 7.83
C VAL A 96 -1.80 2.60 8.70
N PHE A 97 -0.64 2.14 9.20
CA PHE A 97 -0.59 0.98 10.08
C PHE A 97 -1.42 1.19 11.35
N MET A 98 -1.29 2.35 11.98
CA MET A 98 -2.04 2.67 13.19
C MET A 98 -3.54 2.78 12.94
N ALA A 99 -3.97 3.41 11.84
CA ALA A 99 -5.37 3.46 11.44
C ALA A 99 -5.97 2.05 11.19
N LEU A 100 -5.14 1.11 10.74
CA LEU A 100 -5.54 -0.30 10.54
C LEU A 100 -5.47 -1.15 11.82
N GLY A 101 -5.00 -0.60 12.95
CA GLY A 101 -4.76 -1.34 14.19
C GLY A 101 -3.48 -2.19 14.18
N GLU A 102 -2.62 -2.02 13.19
CA GLU A 102 -1.35 -2.75 13.00
C GLU A 102 -0.20 -2.11 13.79
N GLN A 103 -0.43 -1.83 15.08
CA GLN A 103 0.51 -1.11 15.97
C GLN A 103 1.91 -1.76 15.98
N GLN A 104 1.97 -3.10 16.05
CA GLN A 104 3.23 -3.83 16.05
C GLN A 104 4.06 -3.56 14.78
N ARG A 105 3.42 -3.47 13.61
CA ARG A 105 4.12 -3.18 12.35
C ARG A 105 4.61 -1.74 12.29
N ALA A 106 3.85 -0.79 12.85
CA ALA A 106 4.28 0.59 12.97
C ALA A 106 5.54 0.73 13.83
N VAL A 107 5.58 0.04 14.99
CA VAL A 107 6.75 -0.01 15.86
C VAL A 107 7.96 -0.60 15.15
N GLU A 108 7.79 -1.77 14.51
CA GLU A 108 8.87 -2.43 13.76
C GLU A 108 9.43 -1.57 12.62
N LEU A 109 8.56 -0.82 11.94
CA LEU A 109 8.99 0.09 10.88
C LEU A 109 9.89 1.19 11.44
N LEU A 110 9.46 1.85 12.52
CA LEU A 110 10.23 2.92 13.15
C LEU A 110 11.57 2.42 13.71
N GLN A 111 11.59 1.23 14.31
CA GLN A 111 12.84 0.60 14.76
C GLN A 111 13.81 0.36 13.59
N LYS A 112 13.32 -0.20 12.47
CA LYS A 112 14.13 -0.41 11.26
C LYS A 112 14.63 0.89 10.64
N ALA A 113 13.86 1.96 10.80
CA ALA A 113 14.23 3.30 10.37
C ALA A 113 15.19 4.03 11.34
N GLY A 114 15.49 3.45 12.50
CA GLY A 114 16.33 4.07 13.54
C GLY A 114 15.60 5.05 14.46
N ASP A 115 14.27 5.20 14.34
CA ASP A 115 13.46 6.05 15.21
C ASP A 115 13.01 5.29 16.47
N ALA A 116 13.97 5.06 17.37
CA ALA A 116 13.71 4.36 18.64
C ALA A 116 12.73 5.12 19.54
N VAL A 117 12.74 6.46 19.50
CA VAL A 117 11.86 7.30 20.31
C VAL A 117 10.41 7.20 19.84
N GLY A 118 10.19 7.32 18.52
CA GLY A 118 8.88 7.12 17.91
C GLY A 118 8.36 5.70 18.14
N ALA A 119 9.21 4.69 17.98
CA ALA A 119 8.86 3.30 18.25
C ALA A 119 8.40 3.08 19.70
N ALA A 120 9.14 3.58 20.69
CA ALA A 120 8.79 3.47 22.11
C ALA A 120 7.50 4.23 22.44
N ARG A 121 7.29 5.41 21.85
CA ARG A 121 6.05 6.17 21.98
C ARG A 121 4.87 5.35 21.49
N ILE A 122 4.93 4.80 20.27
CA ILE A 122 3.82 4.00 19.73
C ILE A 122 3.63 2.72 20.54
N ALA A 123 4.69 2.04 20.96
CA ALA A 123 4.59 0.80 21.74
C ALA A 123 3.91 1.00 23.11
N SER A 124 3.97 2.20 23.68
CA SER A 124 3.34 2.53 24.97
C SER A 124 1.91 3.04 24.85
N MET A 125 1.42 3.30 23.63
CA MET A 125 0.03 3.71 23.40
C MET A 125 -0.93 2.56 23.70
N LYS A 126 -2.04 2.89 24.37
CA LYS A 126 -3.14 1.95 24.58
C LYS A 126 -3.93 1.75 23.28
N PRO A 127 -4.55 0.57 23.10
CA PRO A 127 -5.49 0.36 22.00
C PRO A 127 -6.55 1.47 21.97
N GLY A 128 -6.68 2.17 20.84
CA GLY A 128 -7.65 3.26 20.66
C GLY A 128 -7.14 4.68 20.98
N GLU A 129 -5.92 4.86 21.52
CA GLU A 129 -5.35 6.21 21.73
C GLU A 129 -4.92 6.91 20.44
N PHE A 130 -4.95 6.22 19.30
CA PHE A 130 -4.57 6.79 18.00
C PHE A 130 -5.73 7.48 17.26
N ASP A 131 -6.93 7.55 17.85
CA ASP A 131 -8.09 8.13 17.16
C ASP A 131 -8.05 9.68 17.10
N THR A 132 -7.96 10.15 15.85
CA THR A 132 -8.49 11.42 15.31
C THR A 132 -7.74 12.72 15.65
N GLY A 133 -6.78 13.05 14.78
CA GLY A 133 -6.64 14.42 14.28
C GLY A 133 -7.40 14.57 12.96
#